data_AF-A0A438FQB9-F1
#
_entry.id   AF-A0A438FQB9-F1
#
_cell.length_a   1.000
_cell.length_b   1.000
_cell.length_c   1.000
_cell.angle_alpha   90.00
_cell.angle_beta   90.00
_cell.angle_gamma   90.00
#
_symmetry.space_group_name_H-M   'P 1'
#
loop_
_entity.id
_entity.type
_entity.pdbx_description
1 polymer ?
#
loop_
_entity_poly.entity_id
_entity_poly.type
_entity_poly.pdbx_seq_one_letter_code
_entity_poly.pdbx_strand_id
1 'polypeptide(L)'
;MAFLTCMQRLELVEYVGTIELRNPCREGKKLLVLDIDYTLFDHRSTAENPLELMRPYLHEFLSAVYAEYDIIIWSATSAFQLRCLLNPFSLRGMYDAIVDLFPICSMKWVELKMGQLGVLNNPNYKITALLDHLAMITVHSDSRGPFDCKPLGLIWGQFPEFYSSKNTIMFDDLRRNFVMNPQNGLTIKPFRKAHANRDSDQELVKLTQYLLAIAELDDLSSLNHKNWESYNEDNFKRRRHS
;
A
#
# COMPACT_ATOMS: atom_id res chain seq x y z
N MET A 1 10.00 -26.21 -15.76
CA MET A 1 9.19 -25.39 -16.67
C MET A 1 8.12 -24.70 -15.82
N ALA A 2 8.40 -23.52 -15.26
CA ALA A 2 8.20 -22.22 -15.89
C ALA A 2 6.73 -22.00 -16.31
N PHE A 3 5.82 -21.86 -15.33
CA PHE A 3 4.42 -21.49 -15.60
C PHE A 3 4.02 -20.09 -15.10
N LEU A 4 4.93 -19.32 -14.51
CA LEU A 4 4.64 -17.99 -13.95
C LEU A 4 5.70 -16.93 -14.26
N THR A 5 6.56 -17.16 -15.27
CA THR A 5 7.62 -16.20 -15.64
C THR A 5 7.17 -15.10 -16.61
N CYS A 6 5.96 -15.14 -17.16
CA CYS A 6 5.49 -14.08 -18.05
C CYS A 6 3.96 -14.13 -18.21
N MET A 7 3.20 -13.86 -17.15
CA MET A 7 1.85 -13.39 -17.42
C MET A 7 2.00 -12.01 -18.06
N GLN A 8 1.58 -11.88 -19.32
CA GLN A 8 1.56 -10.58 -19.99
C GLN A 8 0.55 -9.68 -19.27
N ARG A 9 0.75 -8.36 -19.29
CA ARG A 9 -0.09 -7.40 -18.54
C ARG A 9 -1.60 -7.59 -18.76
N LEU A 10 -1.99 -8.00 -19.98
CA LEU A 10 -3.38 -8.26 -20.35
C LEU A 10 -3.95 -9.56 -19.74
N GLU A 11 -3.13 -10.62 -19.63
CA GLU A 11 -3.55 -11.89 -19.03
C GLU A 11 -3.86 -11.74 -17.54
N LEU A 12 -3.18 -10.81 -16.85
CA LEU A 12 -3.46 -10.52 -15.43
C LEU A 12 -4.85 -9.89 -15.24
N VAL A 13 -5.25 -8.99 -16.15
CA VAL A 13 -6.56 -8.33 -16.09
C VAL A 13 -7.67 -9.34 -16.34
N GLU A 14 -7.50 -10.25 -17.31
CA GLU A 14 -8.47 -11.31 -17.57
C GLU A 14 -8.57 -12.30 -16.41
N TYR A 15 -7.45 -12.63 -15.77
CA TYR A 15 -7.40 -13.60 -14.67
C TYR A 15 -7.96 -13.06 -13.36
N VAL A 16 -7.64 -11.82 -13.00
CA VAL A 16 -8.03 -11.20 -11.73
C VAL A 16 -9.38 -10.49 -11.82
N GLY A 17 -9.66 -9.87 -12.96
CA GLY A 17 -10.82 -9.01 -13.16
C GLY A 17 -10.48 -7.52 -13.11
N THR A 18 -11.52 -6.72 -13.32
CA THR A 18 -11.44 -5.26 -13.46
C THR A 18 -11.35 -4.56 -12.11
N ILE A 19 -10.41 -3.63 -11.96
CA ILE A 19 -10.31 -2.71 -10.83
C ILE A 19 -11.43 -1.68 -10.89
N GLU A 20 -12.23 -1.61 -9.83
CA GLU A 20 -13.26 -0.58 -9.67
C GLU A 20 -12.65 0.73 -9.17
N LEU A 21 -12.83 1.81 -9.95
CA LEU A 21 -12.37 3.14 -9.57
C LEU A 21 -13.34 3.80 -8.60
N ARG A 22 -12.81 4.32 -7.48
CA ARG A 22 -13.53 5.21 -6.57
C ARG A 22 -13.42 6.66 -6.99
N ASN A 23 -12.25 7.03 -7.52
CA ASN A 23 -11.98 8.36 -8.05
C ASN A 23 -11.17 8.20 -9.36
N PRO A 24 -11.33 9.12 -10.32
CA PRO A 24 -10.65 9.02 -11.62
C PRO A 24 -9.12 9.14 -11.46
N CYS A 25 -8.39 8.46 -12.34
CA CYS A 25 -6.96 8.72 -12.55
C CYS A 25 -6.77 10.17 -13.06
N ARG A 26 -5.75 10.85 -12.55
CA ARG A 26 -5.44 12.25 -12.88
C ARG A 26 -4.28 12.30 -13.87
N GLU A 27 -4.45 13.11 -14.91
CA GLU A 27 -3.42 13.29 -15.93
C GLU A 27 -2.12 13.84 -15.33
N GLY A 28 -0.98 13.29 -15.78
CA GLY A 28 0.36 13.70 -15.33
C GLY A 28 0.75 13.24 -13.93
N LYS A 29 -0.14 12.60 -13.16
CA LYS A 29 0.17 12.12 -11.81
C LYS A 29 0.84 10.74 -11.83
N LYS A 30 1.78 10.55 -10.90
CA LYS A 30 2.44 9.27 -10.67
C LYS A 30 1.53 8.36 -9.85
N LEU A 31 1.91 7.09 -9.67
CA LEU A 31 1.14 6.15 -8.86
C LEU A 31 1.88 5.75 -7.58
N LEU A 32 1.20 5.88 -6.45
CA LEU A 32 1.61 5.35 -5.16
C LEU A 32 0.66 4.22 -4.75
N VAL A 33 1.19 3.01 -4.60
CA VAL A 33 0.46 1.85 -4.09
C VAL A 33 0.86 1.60 -2.64
N LEU A 34 -0.10 1.57 -1.73
CA LEU A 34 0.16 1.39 -0.29
C LEU A 34 -0.46 0.10 0.21
N ASP A 35 0.36 -0.70 0.88
CA ASP A 35 -0.13 -1.72 1.80
C ASP A 35 -0.78 -1.10 3.05
N ILE A 36 -1.51 -1.91 3.83
CA ILE A 36 -2.27 -1.45 5.00
C ILE A 36 -1.61 -1.89 6.31
N ASP A 37 -1.51 -3.21 6.53
CA ASP A 37 -1.14 -3.80 7.81
C ASP A 37 0.35 -3.56 8.11
N TYR A 38 0.68 -2.89 9.23
CA TYR A 38 2.03 -2.40 9.56
C TYR A 38 2.64 -1.36 8.62
N THR A 39 1.96 -1.03 7.52
CA THR A 39 2.34 0.09 6.64
C THR A 39 1.70 1.38 7.13
N LEU A 40 0.37 1.42 7.23
CA LEU A 40 -0.40 2.62 7.60
C LEU A 40 -0.94 2.58 9.04
N PHE A 41 -0.99 1.40 9.67
CA PHE A 41 -1.48 1.26 11.04
C PHE A 41 -1.01 -0.06 11.68
N ASP A 42 -1.09 -0.15 13.01
CA ASP A 42 -0.80 -1.36 13.77
C ASP A 42 -2.05 -2.23 13.92
N HIS A 43 -2.11 -3.32 13.14
CA HIS A 43 -3.25 -4.24 13.11
C HIS A 43 -3.28 -5.26 14.25
N ARG A 44 -2.24 -5.32 15.11
CA ARG A 44 -2.14 -6.35 16.17
C ARG A 44 -2.31 -5.81 17.58
N SER A 45 -2.02 -4.53 17.81
CA SER A 45 -2.29 -3.93 19.12
C SER A 45 -3.78 -3.69 19.32
N THR A 46 -4.20 -3.70 20.58
CA THR A 46 -5.57 -3.44 21.02
C THR A 46 -5.70 -1.97 21.37
N ALA A 47 -6.79 -1.30 20.99
CA ALA A 47 -7.04 0.10 21.37
C ALA A 47 -8.54 0.35 21.58
N GLU A 48 -8.88 1.33 22.42
CA GLU A 48 -10.27 1.78 22.56
C GLU A 48 -10.70 2.60 21.35
N ASN A 49 -9.78 3.42 20.82
CA ASN A 49 -9.99 4.20 19.61
C ASN A 49 -9.10 3.68 18.45
N PRO A 50 -9.67 3.32 17.29
CA PRO A 50 -8.88 2.90 16.12
C PRO A 50 -7.81 3.90 15.68
N LEU A 51 -8.02 5.19 15.94
CA LEU A 51 -7.06 6.24 15.62
C LEU A 51 -5.77 6.10 16.42
N GLU A 52 -5.76 5.48 17.60
CA GLU A 52 -4.54 5.23 18.37
C GLU A 52 -3.59 4.28 17.64
N LEU A 53 -4.14 3.36 16.85
CA LEU A 53 -3.41 2.37 16.06
C LEU A 53 -2.92 2.91 14.71
N MET A 54 -3.44 4.04 14.25
CA MET A 54 -3.03 4.71 13.02
C MET A 54 -1.53 5.04 13.07
N ARG A 55 -0.79 4.89 11.97
CA ARG A 55 0.60 5.34 11.95
C ARG A 55 0.64 6.88 12.07
N PRO A 56 1.56 7.45 12.88
CA PRO A 56 1.75 8.90 12.94
C PRO A 56 1.90 9.54 11.56
N TYR A 57 1.33 10.73 11.40
CA TYR A 57 1.40 11.54 10.17
C TYR A 57 0.70 10.95 8.95
N LEU A 58 -0.22 9.98 9.12
CA LEU A 58 -0.88 9.33 7.99
C LEU A 58 -1.60 10.33 7.06
N HIS A 59 -2.42 11.23 7.61
CA HIS A 59 -3.20 12.15 6.80
C HIS A 59 -2.34 13.24 6.17
N GLU A 60 -1.32 13.70 6.88
CA GLU A 60 -0.33 14.68 6.39
C GLU A 60 0.47 14.08 5.23
N PHE A 61 0.93 12.84 5.38
CA PHE A 61 1.59 12.07 4.32
C PHE A 61 0.70 11.94 3.10
N LEU A 62 -0.52 11.42 3.25
CA LEU A 62 -1.45 11.21 2.15
C LEU A 62 -1.83 12.53 1.44
N SER A 63 -2.06 13.60 2.21
CA SER A 63 -2.38 14.92 1.65
C SER A 63 -1.20 15.48 0.84
N ALA A 64 0.02 15.38 1.37
CA ALA A 64 1.20 15.91 0.71
C ALA A 64 1.52 15.14 -0.58
N VAL A 65 1.51 13.80 -0.54
CA VAL A 65 1.84 12.98 -1.72
C VAL A 65 0.73 13.02 -2.77
N TYR A 66 -0.54 13.29 -2.37
CA TYR A 66 -1.64 13.42 -3.32
C TYR A 66 -1.44 14.56 -4.32
N ALA A 67 -0.62 15.57 -3.98
CA ALA A 67 -0.23 16.61 -4.92
C ALA A 67 0.42 16.02 -6.19
N GLU A 68 1.21 14.94 -6.07
CA GLU A 68 2.00 14.37 -7.17
C GLU A 68 1.61 12.94 -7.55
N TYR A 69 0.91 12.23 -6.67
CA TYR A 69 0.60 10.82 -6.82
C TYR A 69 -0.91 10.56 -6.72
N ASP A 70 -1.44 9.77 -7.64
CA ASP A 70 -2.64 8.99 -7.40
C ASP A 70 -2.34 7.85 -6.44
N ILE A 71 -3.34 7.50 -5.62
CA ILE A 71 -3.14 6.63 -4.45
C ILE A 71 -4.06 5.42 -4.59
N ILE A 72 -3.48 4.23 -4.63
CA ILE A 72 -4.20 2.96 -4.56
C ILE A 72 -3.83 2.26 -3.25
N ILE A 73 -4.84 1.79 -2.53
CA ILE A 73 -4.64 0.95 -1.34
C ILE A 73 -4.78 -0.52 -1.75
N TRP A 74 -3.80 -1.35 -1.40
CA TRP A 74 -3.82 -2.77 -1.72
C TRP A 74 -3.54 -3.62 -0.49
N SER A 75 -4.57 -4.28 0.03
CA SER A 75 -4.47 -5.17 1.19
C SER A 75 -4.18 -6.61 0.79
N ALA A 76 -3.31 -7.28 1.55
CA ALA A 76 -3.11 -8.73 1.45
C ALA A 76 -4.02 -9.54 2.39
N THR A 77 -4.86 -8.90 3.21
CA THR A 77 -5.62 -9.60 4.25
C THR A 77 -6.77 -10.42 3.64
N SER A 78 -6.73 -11.76 3.78
CA SER A 78 -7.84 -12.64 3.38
C SER A 78 -8.92 -12.73 4.45
N ALA A 79 -10.17 -13.06 4.06
CA ALA A 79 -11.29 -13.23 4.99
C ALA A 79 -11.01 -14.25 6.12
N PHE A 80 -10.18 -15.26 5.83
CA PHE A 80 -9.73 -16.24 6.83
C PHE A 80 -8.81 -15.60 7.88
N GLN A 81 -7.88 -14.74 7.45
CA GLN A 81 -7.03 -13.99 8.39
C GLN A 81 -7.84 -12.99 9.22
N LEU A 82 -8.94 -12.44 8.68
CA LEU A 82 -9.87 -11.61 9.45
C LEU A 82 -10.45 -12.35 10.64
N ARG A 83 -10.90 -13.58 10.42
CA ARG A 83 -11.45 -14.42 11.50
C ARG A 83 -10.45 -14.67 12.62
N CYS A 84 -9.16 -14.72 12.32
CA CYS A 84 -8.10 -14.89 13.32
C CYS A 84 -7.67 -13.58 13.99
N LEU A 85 -7.73 -12.45 13.26
CA LEU A 85 -7.48 -11.10 13.82
C LEU A 85 -8.64 -10.66 14.72
N LEU A 86 -9.85 -11.12 14.40
CA LEU A 86 -11.02 -11.08 15.27
C LEU A 86 -10.91 -12.15 16.39
N ASN A 87 -9.85 -12.05 17.19
CA ASN A 87 -9.73 -12.69 18.51
C ASN A 87 -10.42 -11.83 19.61
N PRO A 88 -11.33 -12.36 20.47
CA PRO A 88 -12.26 -11.61 21.34
C PRO A 88 -11.68 -10.53 22.27
N PHE A 89 -10.36 -10.39 22.34
CA PHE A 89 -9.66 -9.49 23.24
C PHE A 89 -9.24 -8.14 22.63
N SER A 90 -9.22 -8.00 21.29
CA SER A 90 -8.67 -6.78 20.67
C SER A 90 -9.66 -5.65 20.43
N LEU A 91 -10.95 -5.96 20.24
CA LEU A 91 -11.98 -5.00 19.82
C LEU A 91 -13.36 -5.38 20.39
N ARG A 92 -13.50 -5.48 21.72
CA ARG A 92 -14.70 -6.02 22.38
C ARG A 92 -16.01 -5.30 21.97
N GLY A 93 -15.95 -4.00 21.70
CA GLY A 93 -17.11 -3.23 21.21
C GLY A 93 -17.47 -3.45 19.72
N MET A 94 -16.57 -4.04 18.94
CA MET A 94 -16.77 -4.31 17.51
C MET A 94 -17.36 -5.71 17.25
N TYR A 95 -17.17 -6.66 18.18
CA TYR A 95 -17.71 -8.03 18.07
C TYR A 95 -19.23 -8.04 18.03
N ASP A 96 -19.88 -7.36 18.97
CA ASP A 96 -21.33 -7.49 19.16
C ASP A 96 -22.14 -6.89 17.98
N ALA A 97 -21.51 -6.07 17.13
CA ALA A 97 -22.11 -5.56 15.89
C ALA A 97 -21.69 -6.33 14.62
N ILE A 98 -20.60 -7.11 14.67
CA ILE A 98 -19.99 -7.77 13.49
C ILE A 98 -20.33 -9.26 13.43
N VAL A 99 -20.55 -9.92 14.58
CA VAL A 99 -20.76 -11.38 14.62
C VAL A 99 -22.08 -11.80 13.96
N ASP A 100 -23.08 -10.92 13.90
CA ASP A 100 -24.36 -11.19 13.24
C ASP A 100 -24.37 -10.89 11.72
N LEU A 101 -23.26 -10.37 11.17
CA LEU A 101 -23.09 -10.12 9.74
C LEU A 101 -22.12 -11.15 9.13
N PHE A 102 -22.71 -12.17 8.51
CA PHE A 102 -22.10 -13.16 7.59
C PHE A 102 -21.02 -12.55 6.64
N PRO A 103 -20.25 -13.42 5.95
CA PRO A 103 -18.79 -13.35 5.90
C PRO A 103 -18.27 -11.98 5.47
N ILE A 104 -17.32 -11.40 6.21
CA ILE A 104 -16.65 -10.18 5.76
C ILE A 104 -15.88 -10.50 4.48
N CYS A 105 -16.44 -10.15 3.32
CA CYS A 105 -15.72 -10.14 2.05
C CYS A 105 -14.47 -9.28 2.23
N SER A 106 -13.33 -9.69 1.71
CA SER A 106 -12.05 -9.01 1.97
C SER A 106 -12.07 -7.54 1.53
N MET A 107 -12.75 -7.19 0.44
CA MET A 107 -13.06 -5.79 0.09
C MET A 107 -13.79 -5.00 1.19
N LYS A 108 -14.86 -5.55 1.80
CA LYS A 108 -15.59 -4.87 2.88
C LYS A 108 -14.69 -4.55 4.07
N TRP A 109 -13.69 -5.39 4.32
CA TRP A 109 -12.71 -5.14 5.37
C TRP A 109 -11.77 -3.99 5.04
N VAL A 110 -11.30 -3.90 3.79
CA VAL A 110 -10.48 -2.77 3.32
C VAL A 110 -11.28 -1.47 3.47
N GLU A 111 -12.54 -1.46 3.03
CA GLU A 111 -13.42 -0.30 3.16
C GLU A 111 -13.66 0.10 4.61
N LEU A 112 -13.97 -0.87 5.49
CA LEU A 112 -14.21 -0.62 6.91
C LEU A 112 -12.96 -0.04 7.60
N LYS A 113 -11.79 -0.65 7.39
CA LYS A 113 -10.52 -0.17 7.97
C LYS A 113 -10.19 1.24 7.50
N MET A 114 -10.20 1.47 6.19
CA MET A 114 -9.84 2.77 5.64
C MET A 114 -10.90 3.83 5.97
N GLY A 115 -12.17 3.43 6.12
CA GLY A 115 -13.24 4.31 6.59
C GLY A 115 -13.03 4.72 8.06
N GLN A 116 -12.74 3.78 8.95
CA GLN A 116 -12.50 4.05 10.38
C GLN A 116 -11.25 4.90 10.63
N LEU A 117 -10.20 4.73 9.82
CA LEU A 117 -9.02 5.60 9.85
C LEU A 117 -9.25 6.95 9.17
N GLY A 118 -10.47 7.26 8.70
CA GLY A 118 -10.78 8.52 8.01
C GLY A 118 -10.12 8.67 6.63
N VAL A 119 -9.51 7.62 6.09
CA VAL A 119 -8.75 7.65 4.83
C VAL A 119 -9.68 7.83 3.62
N LEU A 120 -10.89 7.27 3.65
CA LEU A 120 -11.81 7.31 2.51
C LEU A 120 -12.62 8.60 2.38
N ASN A 121 -12.69 9.42 3.43
CA ASN A 121 -13.57 10.60 3.51
C ASN A 121 -12.80 11.89 3.83
N ASN A 122 -11.50 11.93 3.57
CA ASN A 122 -10.68 13.12 3.81
C ASN A 122 -10.87 14.15 2.68
N PRO A 123 -11.07 15.45 2.97
CA PRO A 123 -11.25 16.47 1.92
C PRO A 123 -9.95 16.84 1.18
N ASN A 124 -8.77 16.54 1.76
CA ASN A 124 -7.48 16.98 1.23
C ASN A 124 -6.85 16.02 0.20
N TYR A 125 -7.38 14.80 0.08
CA TYR A 125 -6.91 13.82 -0.88
C TYR A 125 -8.00 12.82 -1.25
N LYS A 126 -7.77 12.06 -2.32
CA LYS A 126 -8.70 11.03 -2.78
C LYS A 126 -7.96 9.73 -3.05
N ILE A 127 -8.60 8.62 -2.72
CA ILE A 127 -8.12 7.28 -3.04
C ILE A 127 -8.71 6.85 -4.38
N THR A 128 -7.84 6.53 -5.34
CA THR A 128 -8.20 6.17 -6.71
C THR A 128 -8.93 4.84 -6.76
N ALA A 129 -8.38 3.81 -6.11
CA ALA A 129 -8.94 2.47 -6.07
C ALA A 129 -8.55 1.72 -4.78
N LEU A 130 -9.34 0.71 -4.44
CA LEU A 130 -9.06 -0.24 -3.36
C LEU A 130 -8.90 -1.63 -3.97
N LEU A 131 -7.86 -2.35 -3.55
CA LEU A 131 -7.59 -3.72 -3.95
C LEU A 131 -7.44 -4.60 -2.71
N ASP A 132 -7.90 -5.84 -2.81
CA ASP A 132 -7.79 -6.83 -1.75
C ASP A 132 -6.94 -8.04 -2.18
N HIS A 133 -6.95 -9.08 -1.35
CA HIS A 133 -6.19 -10.29 -1.60
C HIS A 133 -6.63 -11.05 -2.87
N LEU A 134 -7.86 -10.86 -3.38
CA LEU A 134 -8.29 -11.52 -4.61
C LEU A 134 -7.58 -10.95 -5.84
N ALA A 135 -7.03 -9.74 -5.72
CA ALA A 135 -6.19 -9.15 -6.75
C ALA A 135 -4.76 -9.71 -6.76
N MET A 136 -4.37 -10.46 -5.74
CA MET A 136 -3.03 -11.06 -5.64
C MET A 136 -2.93 -12.34 -6.47
N ILE A 137 -1.71 -12.68 -6.88
CA ILE A 137 -1.43 -13.94 -7.58
C ILE A 137 -0.45 -14.81 -6.81
N THR A 138 -0.66 -16.11 -6.87
CA THR A 138 0.23 -17.10 -6.28
C THR A 138 1.44 -17.34 -7.19
N VAL A 139 2.63 -17.13 -6.65
CA VAL A 139 3.90 -17.44 -7.30
C VAL A 139 4.57 -18.62 -6.60
N HIS A 140 5.22 -19.49 -7.37
CA HIS A 140 5.95 -20.63 -6.85
C HIS A 140 7.45 -20.31 -6.77
N SER A 141 8.04 -20.47 -5.60
CA SER A 141 9.50 -20.43 -5.43
C SER A 141 10.02 -21.79 -4.99
N ASP A 142 11.09 -22.26 -5.63
CA ASP A 142 11.77 -23.51 -5.29
C ASP A 142 12.23 -23.56 -3.82
N SER A 143 12.53 -22.40 -3.24
CA SER A 143 13.07 -22.30 -1.88
C SER A 143 12.01 -22.16 -0.77
N ARG A 144 10.80 -21.70 -1.10
CA ARG A 144 9.79 -21.29 -0.11
C ARG A 144 8.39 -21.86 -0.36
N GLY A 145 8.21 -22.61 -1.45
CA GLY A 145 6.90 -23.06 -1.89
C GLY A 145 6.06 -21.92 -2.49
N PRO A 146 4.74 -22.14 -2.66
CA PRO A 146 3.81 -21.14 -3.16
C PRO A 146 3.59 -20.00 -2.14
N PHE A 147 3.52 -18.77 -2.64
CA PHE A 147 3.10 -17.61 -1.85
C PHE A 147 2.45 -16.55 -2.75
N ASP A 148 1.59 -15.71 -2.18
CA ASP A 148 0.91 -14.67 -2.93
C ASP A 148 1.71 -13.37 -3.00
N CYS A 149 1.55 -12.64 -4.11
CA CYS A 149 2.15 -11.32 -4.32
C CYS A 149 1.19 -10.37 -5.04
N LYS A 150 1.51 -9.07 -5.04
CA LYS A 150 0.74 -7.95 -5.62
C LYS A 150 1.36 -7.55 -6.97
N PRO A 151 0.84 -8.05 -8.11
CA PRO A 151 1.40 -7.76 -9.42
C PRO A 151 0.98 -6.37 -9.89
N LEU A 152 1.90 -5.38 -9.88
CA LEU A 152 1.60 -4.03 -10.39
C LEU A 152 1.23 -4.05 -11.89
N GLY A 153 1.64 -5.09 -12.61
CA GLY A 153 1.22 -5.37 -13.98
C GLY A 153 -0.30 -5.41 -14.18
N LEU A 154 -1.08 -5.76 -13.16
CA LEU A 154 -2.55 -5.68 -13.18
C LEU A 154 -3.01 -4.23 -13.38
N ILE A 155 -2.48 -3.31 -12.57
CA ILE A 155 -2.83 -1.89 -12.63
C ILE A 155 -2.35 -1.28 -13.96
N TRP A 156 -1.12 -1.59 -14.37
CA TRP A 156 -0.56 -1.09 -15.64
C TRP A 156 -1.24 -1.66 -16.88
N GLY A 157 -1.82 -2.86 -16.78
CA GLY A 157 -2.60 -3.48 -17.85
C GLY A 157 -3.95 -2.80 -18.03
N GLN A 158 -4.56 -2.37 -16.93
CA GLN A 158 -5.88 -1.73 -16.96
C GLN A 158 -5.84 -0.21 -17.22
N PHE A 159 -4.79 0.48 -16.76
CA PHE A 159 -4.62 1.92 -16.93
C PHE A 159 -3.27 2.27 -17.60
N PRO A 160 -2.95 1.68 -18.78
CA PRO A 160 -1.66 1.84 -19.44
C PRO A 160 -1.36 3.29 -19.88
N GLU A 161 -2.39 4.11 -20.07
CA GLU A 161 -2.29 5.52 -20.44
C GLU A 161 -1.83 6.40 -19.26
N PHE A 162 -2.08 5.97 -18.02
CA PHE A 162 -1.70 6.70 -16.82
C PHE A 162 -0.44 6.13 -16.16
N TYR A 163 -0.31 4.80 -16.07
CA TYR A 163 0.68 4.18 -15.19
C TYR A 163 1.52 3.11 -15.86
N SER A 164 2.78 3.06 -15.45
CA SER A 164 3.75 2.05 -15.84
C SER A 164 4.80 1.86 -14.74
N SER A 165 5.75 0.96 -14.97
CA SER A 165 6.91 0.79 -14.10
C SER A 165 7.79 2.05 -13.97
N LYS A 166 7.65 3.04 -14.86
CA LYS A 166 8.45 4.27 -14.82
C LYS A 166 7.93 5.31 -13.86
N ASN A 167 6.65 5.28 -13.50
CA ASN A 167 6.01 6.29 -12.67
C ASN A 167 5.22 5.70 -11.49
N THR A 168 5.44 4.42 -11.16
CA THR A 168 4.77 3.74 -10.05
C THR A 168 5.76 3.41 -8.94
N ILE A 169 5.38 3.63 -7.69
CA ILE A 169 6.10 3.14 -6.52
C ILE A 169 5.12 2.49 -5.53
N MET A 170 5.54 1.43 -4.87
CA MET A 170 4.73 0.63 -3.96
C MET A 170 5.41 0.50 -2.60
N PHE A 171 4.70 0.82 -1.52
CA PHE A 171 5.18 0.65 -0.14
C PHE A 171 4.50 -0.54 0.51
N ASP A 172 5.31 -1.44 1.04
CA ASP A 172 4.85 -2.66 1.71
C ASP A 172 5.93 -3.13 2.67
N ASP A 173 5.56 -3.55 3.88
CA ASP A 173 6.54 -4.01 4.88
C ASP A 173 7.14 -5.37 4.51
N LEU A 174 6.51 -6.09 3.58
CA LEU A 174 6.89 -7.43 3.15
C LEU A 174 7.39 -7.43 1.71
N ARG A 175 8.73 -7.50 1.56
CA ARG A 175 9.41 -7.55 0.25
C ARG A 175 8.87 -8.59 -0.74
N ARG A 176 8.29 -9.70 -0.24
CA ARG A 176 7.71 -10.75 -1.10
C ARG A 176 6.49 -10.26 -1.89
N ASN A 177 5.75 -9.28 -1.37
CA ASN A 177 4.52 -8.79 -1.99
C ASN A 177 4.79 -8.11 -3.33
N PHE A 178 5.98 -7.55 -3.55
CA PHE A 178 6.37 -6.95 -4.83
C PHE A 178 7.50 -7.75 -5.52
N VAL A 179 7.56 -9.06 -5.33
CA VAL A 179 8.60 -9.92 -5.94
C VAL A 179 8.60 -9.87 -7.47
N MET A 180 7.44 -9.65 -8.09
CA MET A 180 7.29 -9.50 -9.55
C MET A 180 7.60 -8.10 -10.06
N ASN A 181 7.71 -7.11 -9.16
CA ASN A 181 7.97 -5.71 -9.48
C ASN A 181 9.06 -5.14 -8.54
N PRO A 182 10.24 -5.79 -8.44
CA PRO A 182 11.20 -5.50 -7.37
C PRO A 182 11.80 -4.10 -7.45
N GLN A 183 11.82 -3.51 -8.64
CA GLN A 183 12.32 -2.15 -8.89
C GLN A 183 11.33 -1.07 -8.46
N ASN A 184 10.03 -1.38 -8.35
CA ASN A 184 8.98 -0.45 -7.98
C ASN A 184 8.61 -0.52 -6.49
N GLY A 185 9.13 -1.51 -5.77
CA GLY A 185 8.82 -1.72 -4.35
C GLY A 185 9.84 -1.09 -3.42
N LEU A 186 9.35 -0.39 -2.40
CA LEU A 186 10.12 0.09 -1.25
C LEU A 186 9.65 -0.65 0.00
N THR A 187 10.57 -1.34 0.67
CA THR A 187 10.27 -1.99 1.94
C THR A 187 10.21 -0.94 3.04
N ILE A 188 9.01 -0.60 3.48
CA ILE A 188 8.80 0.36 4.58
C ILE A 188 9.09 -0.31 5.94
N LYS A 189 9.60 0.44 6.91
CA LYS A 189 9.71 -0.08 8.28
C LYS A 189 8.33 -0.39 8.85
N PRO A 190 8.08 -1.62 9.38
CA PRO A 190 6.78 -1.98 9.91
C PRO A 190 6.46 -1.18 11.17
N PHE A 191 5.26 -0.60 11.23
CA PHE A 191 4.73 0.08 12.41
C PHE A 191 4.03 -0.92 13.33
N ARG A 192 4.68 -1.26 14.44
CA ARG A 192 4.20 -2.25 15.43
C ARG A 192 4.17 -1.62 16.81
N LYS A 193 3.38 -2.18 17.73
CA LYS A 193 3.28 -1.72 19.13
C LYS A 193 3.01 -0.21 19.18
N ALA A 194 1.90 0.22 18.57
CA ALA A 194 1.54 1.63 18.44
C ALA A 194 1.73 2.41 19.76
N HIS A 195 1.19 1.88 20.87
CA HIS A 195 1.30 2.47 22.22
C HIS A 195 2.72 2.82 22.67
N ALA A 196 3.74 2.09 22.21
CA ALA A 196 5.13 2.31 22.61
C ALA A 196 5.92 3.14 21.58
N ASN A 197 5.57 3.03 20.29
CA ASN A 197 6.40 3.55 19.20
C ASN A 197 5.85 4.82 18.55
N ARG A 198 4.56 5.12 18.76
CA ARG A 198 3.84 6.22 18.10
C ARG A 198 4.56 7.56 18.19
N ASP A 199 5.07 7.92 19.37
CA ASP A 199 5.68 9.25 19.57
C ASP A 199 7.04 9.40 18.87
N SER A 200 7.66 8.29 18.48
CA SER A 200 8.99 8.24 17.86
C SER A 200 8.98 7.87 16.37
N ASP A 201 7.87 7.34 15.84
CA ASP A 201 7.79 6.95 14.43
C ASP A 201 7.63 8.18 13.54
N GLN A 202 8.65 8.42 12.70
CA GLN A 202 8.73 9.51 11.74
C GLN A 202 8.82 8.98 10.30
N GLU A 203 8.48 7.71 10.08
CA GLU A 203 8.74 7.04 8.80
C GLU A 203 7.94 7.70 7.67
N LEU A 204 6.65 7.96 7.89
CA LEU A 204 5.80 8.62 6.88
C LEU A 204 6.24 10.05 6.58
N VAL A 205 6.83 10.76 7.55
CA VAL A 205 7.40 12.10 7.33
C VAL A 205 8.61 12.01 6.39
N LYS A 206 9.54 11.10 6.66
CA LYS A 206 10.70 10.87 5.80
C LYS A 206 10.29 10.40 4.40
N LEU A 207 9.31 9.51 4.30
CA LEU A 207 8.80 9.02 3.02
C LEU A 207 8.06 10.11 2.24
N THR A 208 7.36 11.03 2.92
CA THR A 208 6.80 12.23 2.27
C THR A 208 7.91 13.00 1.56
N GLN A 209 9.00 13.31 2.27
CA GLN A 209 10.13 14.06 1.71
C GLN A 209 10.75 13.32 0.51
N TYR A 210 10.91 12.00 0.63
CA TYR A 210 11.45 11.18 -0.45
C TYR A 210 10.56 11.20 -1.69
N LEU A 211 9.25 10.96 -1.54
CA LEU A 211 8.30 10.96 -2.65
C LEU A 211 8.24 12.32 -3.36
N LEU A 212 8.16 13.42 -2.60
CA LEU A 212 8.19 14.76 -3.18
C LEU A 212 9.52 15.05 -3.90
N ALA A 213 10.65 14.55 -3.39
CA ALA A 213 11.95 14.74 -4.02
C ALA A 213 12.11 13.98 -5.36
N ILE A 214 11.46 12.82 -5.50
CA ILE A 214 11.52 12.01 -6.73
C ILE A 214 10.35 12.29 -7.69
N ALA A 215 9.33 13.05 -7.27
CA ALA A 215 8.18 13.38 -8.08
C ALA A 215 8.55 14.17 -9.35
N GLU A 216 9.61 14.98 -9.30
CA GLU A 216 10.13 15.76 -10.43
C GLU A 216 10.81 14.89 -11.50
N LEU A 217 11.11 13.62 -11.23
CA LEU A 217 11.77 12.74 -12.18
C LEU A 217 10.77 12.16 -13.18
N ASP A 218 11.08 12.21 -14.47
CA ASP A 218 10.24 11.59 -15.51
C ASP A 218 10.19 10.06 -15.38
N ASP A 219 11.29 9.44 -14.94
CA ASP A 219 11.44 7.99 -14.84
C ASP A 219 12.08 7.57 -13.51
N LEU A 220 11.35 6.77 -12.73
CA LEU A 220 11.75 6.25 -11.42
C LEU A 220 12.61 4.98 -11.51
N SER A 221 12.76 4.37 -12.69
CA SER A 221 13.44 3.07 -12.85
C SER A 221 14.93 3.06 -12.50
N SER A 222 15.57 4.23 -12.44
CA SER A 222 16.97 4.38 -12.06
C SER A 222 17.20 4.46 -10.54
N LEU A 223 16.14 4.59 -9.75
CA LEU A 223 16.24 4.79 -8.30
C LEU A 223 16.54 3.50 -7.56
N ASN A 224 17.38 3.56 -6.52
CA ASN A 224 17.56 2.44 -5.61
C ASN A 224 16.76 2.65 -4.33
N HIS A 225 15.52 2.14 -4.30
CA HIS A 225 14.62 2.28 -3.15
C HIS A 225 15.10 1.57 -1.88
N LYS A 226 16.15 0.74 -1.92
CA LYS A 226 16.74 0.15 -0.69
C LYS A 226 17.47 1.19 0.15
N ASN A 227 18.01 2.23 -0.50
CA ASN A 227 18.82 3.28 0.12
C ASN A 227 18.11 4.64 0.02
N TRP A 228 16.78 4.64 0.04
CA TRP A 228 15.96 5.83 -0.15
C TRP A 228 16.26 6.93 0.88
N GLU A 229 16.62 6.57 2.12
CA GLU A 229 16.96 7.53 3.18
C GLU A 229 18.15 8.41 2.80
N SER A 230 19.14 7.86 2.08
CA SER A 230 20.32 8.61 1.63
C SER A 230 20.03 9.55 0.46
N TYR A 231 18.93 9.34 -0.26
CA TYR A 231 18.59 10.14 -1.44
C TYR A 231 18.40 11.62 -1.07
N ASN A 232 17.77 11.90 0.06
CA ASN A 232 17.54 13.28 0.50
C ASN A 232 18.86 13.97 0.82
N GLU A 233 19.79 13.31 1.51
CA GLU A 233 21.10 13.88 1.84
C GLU A 233 21.89 14.29 0.59
N ASP A 234 21.88 13.43 -0.43
CA ASP A 234 22.58 13.70 -1.68
C ASP A 234 21.88 14.79 -2.51
N ASN A 235 20.55 14.83 -2.51
CA ASN A 235 19.80 15.89 -3.20
C ASN A 235 20.03 17.26 -2.54
N PHE A 236 20.05 17.33 -1.20
CA PHE A 236 20.40 18.55 -0.47
C PHE A 236 21.83 19.02 -0.77
N LYS A 237 22.80 18.09 -0.89
CA LYS A 237 24.17 18.44 -1.30
C LYS A 237 24.20 18.98 -2.73
N ARG A 238 23.49 18.33 -3.68
CA ARG A 238 23.41 18.79 -5.08
C ARG A 238 22.82 20.19 -5.19
N ARG A 239 21.72 20.49 -4.48
CA ARG A 239 21.08 21.81 -4.46
C ARG A 239 21.92 22.91 -3.80
N ARG A 240 22.88 22.56 -2.93
CA ARG A 240 23.82 23.53 -2.33
C ARG A 240 25.01 23.88 -3.23
N HIS A 241 25.27 23.06 -4.24
CA HIS A 241 26.40 23.23 -5.17
C HIS A 241 25.98 23.74 -6.56
N SER A 242 24.68 23.89 -6.81
CA SER A 242 24.10 24.58 -7.98
C SER A 242 23.79 26.03 -7.65
#